data_AF-A0A259RI74-F1
#
_entry.id   AF-A0A259RI74-F1
#
_cell.length_a   1.000
_cell.length_b   1.000
_cell.length_c   1.000
_cell.angle_alpha   90.00
_cell.angle_beta   90.00
_cell.angle_gamma   90.00
#
_symmetry.space_group_name_H-M   'P 1'
#
loop_
_entity.id
_entity.type
_entity.pdbx_description
1 polymer ?
#
loop_
_entity_poly.entity_id
_entity_poly.type
_entity_poly.pdbx_seq_one_letter_code
_entity_poly.pdbx_strand_id
1 'polypeptide(L)'
;MADQSLHGAHAAPEHGGLRGWVDKRFPFSSLWSAHLTEYYAPKNLNFWYYFGSLSIVVLAIQIISGIFLVMNYKPDAALAFGSVEYIMRDVNWGWLIRYIHSTGASAFFIVVYLHMFRGLIYGSYRTPRELIWIFGCLIFLSLMAEAFFGYLLPWGQMSFWGAQVIVNLFSAIPYIGPDLAVWIRGDYVVSDVTLNRFFAFHVIAIPLLLIGLVGSHIIALHQVGSNNPDGVEIKDNKDGRGIPRDGVAFHPYYTVHDLFGLSVFLMIFCAVVFFAPQFGGYFLEHNNFIPANPLKTPPHIAPVWYFTPFYSILRATTSNTVHIWMGVVVVATLFALWRNRGKPGRAVSFAVGGGLLFWALASVDAKFWGVVSMGGAVIIFFFLPWLDKSPVKSIRYRPTWHRAVYTLFAINFVVLGYFGIQPPSPVAYAVALTCTLLYFGFFFLMPWWSRLGEFKPVPQRLTYKAH
;
A
#
# COMPACT_ATOMS: atom_id res chain seq x y z
N MET A 1 -40.56 -32.74 16.27
CA MET A 1 -40.78 -31.30 16.08
C MET A 1 -39.46 -30.59 16.31
N ALA A 2 -38.70 -30.37 15.24
CA ALA A 2 -37.55 -29.48 15.20
C ALA A 2 -37.63 -28.78 13.85
N ASP A 3 -37.72 -27.46 13.90
CA ASP A 3 -38.03 -26.56 12.80
C ASP A 3 -36.92 -26.55 11.75
N GLN A 4 -37.21 -27.12 10.57
CA GLN A 4 -36.36 -27.11 9.36
C GLN A 4 -36.84 -26.05 8.35
N SER A 5 -37.20 -24.83 8.77
CA SER A 5 -37.80 -23.84 7.85
C SER A 5 -37.02 -22.55 7.59
N LEU A 6 -35.72 -22.48 7.90
CA LEU A 6 -34.91 -21.27 7.65
C LEU A 6 -33.61 -21.51 6.89
N HIS A 7 -33.69 -22.21 5.76
CA HIS A 7 -32.85 -21.91 4.61
C HIS A 7 -33.64 -22.31 3.37
N GLY A 8 -34.05 -21.32 2.57
CA GLY A 8 -34.46 -21.56 1.20
C GLY A 8 -33.24 -22.11 0.45
N ALA A 9 -33.03 -23.42 0.53
CA ALA A 9 -32.17 -24.14 -0.36
C ALA A 9 -32.80 -23.99 -1.75
N HIS A 10 -32.35 -23.00 -2.51
CA HIS A 10 -32.42 -23.09 -3.95
C HIS A 10 -31.70 -24.39 -4.31
N ALA A 11 -32.47 -25.44 -4.58
CA ALA A 11 -31.95 -26.65 -5.18
C ALA A 11 -31.13 -26.18 -6.39
N ALA A 12 -29.82 -26.42 -6.35
CA ALA A 12 -28.98 -26.15 -7.51
C ALA A 12 -29.66 -26.83 -8.70
N PRO A 13 -29.82 -26.14 -9.85
CA PRO A 13 -30.44 -26.77 -11.01
C PRO A 13 -29.72 -28.09 -11.25
N GLU A 14 -30.45 -29.18 -11.53
CA GLU A 14 -29.81 -30.43 -11.94
C GLU A 14 -29.12 -30.18 -13.28
N HIS A 15 -27.89 -29.67 -13.20
CA HIS A 15 -27.07 -29.44 -14.36
C HIS A 15 -26.69 -30.82 -14.91
N GLY A 16 -27.28 -31.24 -16.03
CA GLY A 16 -26.82 -32.45 -16.71
C GLY A 16 -25.33 -32.35 -17.12
N GLY A 17 -24.68 -33.50 -17.32
CA GLY A 17 -23.31 -33.57 -17.83
C GLY A 17 -22.22 -33.18 -16.82
N LEU A 18 -21.08 -32.71 -17.34
CA LEU A 18 -19.88 -32.42 -16.55
C LEU A 18 -20.13 -31.41 -15.41
N ARG A 19 -20.96 -30.39 -15.66
CA ARG A 19 -21.25 -29.33 -14.69
C ARG A 19 -21.93 -29.87 -13.43
N GLY A 20 -22.98 -30.68 -13.54
CA GLY A 20 -23.59 -31.28 -12.36
C GLY A 20 -22.75 -32.37 -11.71
N TRP A 21 -21.89 -33.06 -12.48
CA TRP A 21 -20.92 -33.98 -11.87
C TRP A 21 -19.97 -33.25 -10.92
N VAL A 22 -19.50 -32.04 -11.31
CA VAL A 22 -18.68 -31.16 -10.47
C VAL A 22 -19.50 -30.63 -9.31
N ASP A 23 -20.67 -30.03 -9.56
CA ASP A 23 -21.47 -29.39 -8.50
C ASP A 23 -21.92 -30.35 -7.39
N LYS A 24 -22.05 -31.65 -7.70
CA LYS A 24 -22.30 -32.70 -6.69
C LYS A 24 -21.15 -32.92 -5.70
N ARG A 25 -19.94 -32.46 -6.01
CA ARG A 25 -18.71 -32.69 -5.22
C ARG A 25 -18.03 -31.41 -4.77
N PHE A 26 -18.16 -30.35 -5.57
CA PHE A 26 -17.57 -29.06 -5.34
C PHE A 26 -18.55 -27.99 -5.83
N PRO A 27 -18.98 -27.04 -4.99
CA PRO A 27 -20.12 -26.17 -5.26
C PRO A 27 -19.78 -25.01 -6.22
N PHE A 28 -19.15 -25.33 -7.36
CA PHE A 28 -18.60 -24.39 -8.35
C PHE A 28 -19.63 -23.37 -8.82
N SER A 29 -20.80 -23.82 -9.26
CA SER A 29 -21.85 -22.93 -9.77
C SER A 29 -22.33 -21.94 -8.71
N SER A 30 -22.47 -22.38 -7.45
CA SER A 30 -22.90 -21.48 -6.37
C SER A 30 -21.84 -20.46 -6.00
N LEU A 31 -20.56 -20.86 -6.00
CA LEU A 31 -19.43 -19.95 -5.76
C LEU A 31 -19.32 -18.93 -6.89
N TRP A 32 -19.48 -19.36 -8.14
CA TRP A 32 -19.52 -18.49 -9.30
C TRP A 32 -20.68 -17.49 -9.21
N SER A 33 -21.89 -17.96 -8.89
CA SER A 33 -23.05 -17.07 -8.69
C SER A 33 -22.78 -16.06 -7.59
N ALA A 34 -22.39 -16.50 -6.40
CA ALA A 34 -22.20 -15.64 -5.24
C ALA A 34 -21.11 -14.58 -5.42
N HIS A 35 -20.06 -14.87 -6.19
CA HIS A 35 -18.92 -13.97 -6.36
C HIS A 35 -18.97 -13.13 -7.65
N LEU A 36 -19.70 -13.54 -8.68
CA LEU A 36 -19.66 -12.87 -10.00
C LEU A 36 -21.03 -12.52 -10.57
N THR A 37 -21.93 -13.49 -10.77
CA THR A 37 -23.19 -13.22 -11.50
C THR A 37 -24.31 -12.70 -10.62
N GLU A 38 -24.32 -13.03 -9.34
CA GLU A 38 -25.33 -12.61 -8.36
C GLU A 38 -24.73 -11.73 -7.23
N TYR A 39 -23.47 -11.30 -7.39
CA TYR A 39 -22.90 -10.25 -6.56
C TYR A 39 -23.42 -8.88 -7.04
N TYR A 40 -24.17 -8.17 -6.20
CA TYR A 40 -24.72 -6.85 -6.55
C TYR A 40 -23.79 -5.72 -6.10
N ALA A 41 -23.31 -4.92 -7.05
CA ALA A 41 -22.46 -3.76 -6.84
C ALA A 41 -23.24 -2.44 -7.03
N PRO A 42 -22.84 -1.32 -6.37
CA PRO A 42 -23.51 -0.03 -6.50
C PRO A 42 -23.58 0.45 -7.95
N LYS A 43 -24.67 1.09 -8.38
CA LYS A 43 -24.84 1.57 -9.78
C LYS A 43 -23.93 2.73 -10.23
N ASN A 44 -23.31 3.44 -9.29
CA ASN A 44 -22.60 4.70 -9.55
C ASN A 44 -21.07 4.60 -9.36
N LEU A 45 -20.48 3.40 -9.51
CA LEU A 45 -19.02 3.29 -9.44
C LEU A 45 -18.42 4.07 -10.62
N ASN A 46 -17.33 4.78 -10.35
CA ASN A 46 -16.67 5.61 -11.34
C ASN A 46 -15.24 5.11 -11.59
N PHE A 47 -14.47 5.87 -12.38
CA PHE A 47 -13.08 5.58 -12.74
C PHE A 47 -12.20 5.07 -11.57
N TRP A 48 -12.36 5.61 -10.36
CA TRP A 48 -11.55 5.22 -9.21
C TRP A 48 -11.73 3.75 -8.77
N TYR A 49 -12.77 3.07 -9.25
CA TYR A 49 -13.06 1.68 -8.90
C TYR A 49 -12.29 0.68 -9.78
N TYR A 50 -11.69 1.10 -10.91
CA TYR A 50 -10.80 0.26 -11.72
C TYR A 50 -9.57 -0.21 -10.95
N PHE A 51 -9.00 0.63 -10.09
CA PHE A 51 -7.73 0.32 -9.43
C PHE A 51 -7.78 -0.90 -8.50
N GLY A 52 -8.98 -1.35 -8.10
CA GLY A 52 -9.15 -2.64 -7.42
C GLY A 52 -8.89 -3.82 -8.35
N SER A 53 -9.66 -3.94 -9.44
CA SER A 53 -9.50 -5.03 -10.41
C SER A 53 -8.16 -4.98 -11.14
N LEU A 54 -7.64 -3.79 -11.47
CA LEU A 54 -6.30 -3.64 -12.05
C LEU A 54 -5.22 -4.21 -11.13
N SER A 55 -5.34 -4.08 -9.80
CA SER A 55 -4.33 -4.62 -8.87
C SER A 55 -4.24 -6.14 -8.92
N ILE A 56 -5.37 -6.83 -9.16
CA ILE A 56 -5.41 -8.30 -9.35
C ILE A 56 -4.72 -8.68 -10.65
N VAL A 57 -4.96 -7.92 -11.73
CA VAL A 57 -4.31 -8.17 -13.02
C VAL A 57 -2.80 -7.96 -12.92
N VAL A 58 -2.35 -6.87 -12.30
CA VAL A 58 -0.91 -6.62 -12.13
C VAL A 58 -0.28 -7.67 -11.23
N LEU A 59 -0.94 -8.11 -10.16
CA LEU A 59 -0.47 -9.25 -9.35
C LEU A 59 -0.27 -10.51 -10.20
N ALA A 60 -1.23 -10.85 -11.06
CA ALA A 60 -1.11 -11.99 -11.96
C ALA A 60 0.05 -11.82 -12.95
N ILE A 61 0.23 -10.62 -13.52
CA ILE A 61 1.37 -10.29 -14.38
C ILE A 61 2.68 -10.53 -13.64
N GLN A 62 2.82 -10.05 -12.39
CA GLN A 62 4.04 -10.23 -11.60
C GLN A 62 4.32 -11.70 -11.28
N ILE A 63 3.30 -12.48 -10.87
CA ILE A 63 3.48 -13.91 -10.57
C ILE A 63 3.89 -14.68 -11.82
N ILE A 64 3.18 -14.48 -12.93
CA ILE A 64 3.46 -15.20 -14.18
C ILE A 64 4.85 -14.83 -14.70
N SER A 65 5.16 -13.54 -14.84
CA SER A 65 6.48 -13.11 -15.30
C SER A 65 7.61 -13.55 -14.36
N GLY A 66 7.39 -13.51 -13.04
CA GLY A 66 8.34 -13.98 -12.04
C GLY A 66 8.66 -15.47 -12.18
N ILE A 67 7.65 -16.31 -12.45
CA ILE A 67 7.83 -17.74 -12.72
C ILE A 67 8.71 -17.97 -13.96
N PHE A 68 8.50 -17.22 -15.04
CA PHE A 68 9.34 -17.34 -16.24
C PHE A 68 10.78 -16.85 -16.01
N LEU A 69 10.96 -15.81 -15.20
CA LEU A 69 12.29 -15.30 -14.85
C LEU A 69 13.06 -16.29 -13.98
N VAL A 70 12.42 -16.87 -12.96
CA VAL A 70 13.10 -17.80 -12.04
C VAL A 70 13.57 -19.08 -12.72
N MET A 71 12.95 -19.50 -13.83
CA MET A 71 13.42 -20.62 -14.65
C MET A 71 14.83 -20.40 -15.24
N ASN A 72 15.28 -19.14 -15.35
CA ASN A 72 16.55 -18.75 -15.98
C ASN A 72 17.49 -17.97 -15.04
N TYR A 73 17.04 -17.62 -13.84
CA TYR A 73 17.80 -16.85 -12.86
C TYR A 73 18.69 -17.75 -11.97
N LYS A 74 19.84 -17.23 -11.52
CA LYS A 74 20.75 -17.90 -10.58
C LYS A 74 20.90 -17.08 -9.29
N PRO A 75 20.37 -17.54 -8.14
CA PRO A 75 20.48 -16.84 -6.85
C PRO A 75 21.85 -17.08 -6.19
N ASP A 76 22.91 -16.64 -6.88
CA ASP A 76 24.31 -16.75 -6.47
C ASP A 76 24.99 -15.40 -6.76
N ALA A 77 25.71 -14.83 -5.79
CA ALA A 77 26.25 -13.48 -5.89
C ALA A 77 27.26 -13.30 -7.05
N ALA A 78 27.92 -14.37 -7.51
CA ALA A 78 28.82 -14.33 -8.65
C ALA A 78 28.06 -14.45 -9.99
N LEU A 79 26.90 -15.10 -10.00
CA LEU A 79 26.15 -15.42 -11.22
C LEU A 79 24.90 -14.55 -11.43
N ALA A 80 24.34 -13.95 -10.39
CA ALA A 80 23.03 -13.30 -10.41
C ALA A 80 22.92 -12.22 -11.49
N PHE A 81 23.85 -11.27 -11.50
CA PHE A 81 23.89 -10.22 -12.50
C PHE A 81 24.03 -10.79 -13.92
N GLY A 82 24.94 -11.74 -14.11
CA GLY A 82 25.15 -12.42 -15.39
C GLY A 82 23.92 -13.18 -15.88
N SER A 83 23.18 -13.84 -14.97
CA SER A 83 21.95 -14.56 -15.30
C SER A 83 20.82 -13.63 -15.74
N VAL A 84 20.74 -12.41 -15.19
CA VAL A 84 19.79 -11.39 -15.65
C VAL A 84 20.17 -10.88 -17.04
N GLU A 85 21.45 -10.68 -17.33
CA GLU A 85 21.89 -10.31 -18.68
C GLU A 85 21.67 -11.45 -19.69
N TYR A 86 21.83 -12.71 -19.28
CA TYR A 86 21.47 -13.88 -20.10
C TYR A 86 19.96 -13.89 -20.43
N ILE A 87 19.09 -13.62 -19.46
CA ILE A 87 17.64 -13.45 -19.70
C ILE A 87 17.39 -12.35 -20.72
N MET A 88 18.11 -11.23 -20.65
CA MET A 88 17.93 -10.11 -21.58
C MET A 88 18.37 -10.41 -23.00
N ARG A 89 19.42 -11.22 -23.17
CA ARG A 89 20.15 -11.31 -24.45
C ARG A 89 19.91 -12.62 -25.17
N ASP A 90 19.79 -13.71 -24.43
CA ASP A 90 19.89 -15.07 -24.98
C ASP A 90 18.57 -15.86 -24.84
N VAL A 91 17.75 -15.55 -23.83
CA VAL A 91 16.43 -16.18 -23.67
C VAL A 91 15.45 -15.57 -24.67
N ASN A 92 14.79 -16.42 -25.47
CA ASN A 92 13.73 -16.01 -26.39
C ASN A 92 12.65 -15.19 -25.64
N TRP A 93 12.44 -13.94 -26.06
CA TRP A 93 11.54 -12.98 -25.40
C TRP A 93 11.87 -12.63 -23.94
N GLY A 94 13.03 -13.03 -23.43
CA GLY A 94 13.40 -12.80 -22.02
C GLY A 94 13.52 -11.31 -21.67
N TRP A 95 13.97 -10.47 -22.61
CA TRP A 95 13.96 -9.01 -22.44
C TRP A 95 12.57 -8.44 -22.17
N LEU A 96 11.55 -8.97 -22.87
CA LEU A 96 10.18 -8.52 -22.74
C LEU A 96 9.62 -8.95 -21.39
N ILE A 97 9.85 -10.20 -20.99
CA ILE A 97 9.41 -10.71 -19.69
C ILE A 97 10.09 -9.95 -18.54
N ARG A 98 11.40 -9.65 -18.62
CA ARG A 98 12.08 -8.83 -17.62
C ARG A 98 11.44 -7.45 -17.53
N TYR A 99 11.23 -6.77 -18.66
CA TYR A 99 10.62 -5.43 -18.62
C TYR A 99 9.17 -5.44 -18.16
N ILE A 100 8.37 -6.46 -18.52
CA ILE A 100 7.04 -6.67 -17.95
C ILE A 100 7.13 -6.78 -16.43
N HIS A 101 8.05 -7.59 -15.90
CA HIS A 101 8.18 -7.77 -14.46
C HIS A 101 8.67 -6.51 -13.73
N SER A 102 9.69 -5.83 -14.27
CA SER A 102 10.29 -4.66 -13.63
C SER A 102 9.39 -3.42 -13.74
N THR A 103 8.85 -3.13 -14.92
CA THR A 103 7.90 -2.01 -15.08
C THR A 103 6.55 -2.33 -14.46
N GLY A 104 6.17 -3.61 -14.41
CA GLY A 104 4.97 -4.10 -13.73
C GLY A 104 5.01 -3.83 -12.24
N ALA A 105 6.17 -3.90 -11.58
CA ALA A 105 6.33 -3.45 -10.20
C ALA A 105 5.98 -1.96 -10.02
N SER A 106 6.46 -1.09 -10.92
CA SER A 106 6.09 0.33 -10.89
C SER A 106 4.61 0.56 -11.16
N ALA A 107 4.04 -0.14 -12.15
CA ALA A 107 2.61 -0.10 -12.42
C ALA A 107 1.78 -0.55 -11.20
N PHE A 108 2.25 -1.56 -10.47
CA PHE A 108 1.60 -2.06 -9.27
C PHE A 108 1.50 -0.98 -8.19
N PHE A 109 2.59 -0.28 -7.89
CA PHE A 109 2.56 0.82 -6.91
C PHE A 109 1.72 2.00 -7.38
N ILE A 110 1.72 2.35 -8.67
CA ILE A 110 0.81 3.38 -9.21
C ILE A 110 -0.65 2.99 -8.95
N VAL A 111 -1.02 1.78 -9.32
CA VAL A 111 -2.39 1.25 -9.14
C VAL A 111 -2.76 1.22 -7.66
N VAL A 112 -1.88 0.74 -6.79
CA VAL A 112 -2.15 0.63 -5.34
C VAL A 112 -2.23 2.01 -4.68
N TYR A 113 -1.36 2.97 -5.04
CA TYR A 113 -1.48 4.33 -4.52
C TYR A 113 -2.79 5.01 -4.93
N LEU A 114 -3.22 4.82 -6.18
CA LEU A 114 -4.52 5.32 -6.66
C LEU A 114 -5.70 4.59 -5.99
N HIS A 115 -5.56 3.29 -5.73
CA HIS A 115 -6.54 2.50 -4.99
C HIS A 115 -6.68 2.96 -3.53
N MET A 116 -5.56 3.20 -2.83
CA MET A 116 -5.53 3.72 -1.47
C MET A 116 -6.07 5.15 -1.41
N PHE A 117 -5.71 6.01 -2.37
CA PHE A 117 -6.23 7.36 -2.47
C PHE A 117 -7.74 7.37 -2.70
N ARG A 118 -8.28 6.48 -3.54
CA ARG A 118 -9.73 6.24 -3.65
C ARG A 118 -10.33 5.89 -2.28
N GLY A 119 -9.66 5.03 -1.51
CA GLY A 119 -10.06 4.69 -0.15
C GLY A 119 -10.16 5.92 0.75
N LEU A 120 -9.16 6.80 0.68
CA LEU A 120 -9.10 8.07 1.42
C LEU A 120 -10.27 9.00 1.08
N ILE A 121 -10.50 9.27 -0.21
CA ILE A 121 -11.49 10.27 -0.65
C ILE A 121 -12.95 9.80 -0.50
N TYR A 122 -13.22 8.50 -0.57
CA TYR A 122 -14.58 7.98 -0.37
C TYR A 122 -14.84 7.45 1.03
N GLY A 123 -13.85 7.50 1.93
CA GLY A 123 -13.99 6.97 3.29
C GLY A 123 -14.22 5.46 3.30
N SER A 124 -13.65 4.73 2.33
CA SER A 124 -13.88 3.27 2.17
C SER A 124 -13.23 2.43 3.27
N TYR A 125 -12.47 3.07 4.16
CA TYR A 125 -11.88 2.47 5.36
C TYR A 125 -12.78 2.58 6.59
N ARG A 126 -13.86 3.36 6.51
CA ARG A 126 -14.77 3.59 7.64
C ARG A 126 -15.77 2.46 7.78
N THR A 127 -16.41 2.38 8.95
CA THR A 127 -17.42 1.37 9.29
C THR A 127 -18.44 1.14 8.16
N PRO A 128 -18.72 -0.12 7.77
CA PRO A 128 -18.25 -1.40 8.36
C PRO A 128 -17.01 -2.01 7.68
N ARG A 129 -16.14 -1.20 7.05
CA ARG A 129 -15.05 -1.67 6.16
C ARG A 129 -13.65 -1.62 6.78
N GLU A 130 -13.56 -1.51 8.09
CA GLU A 130 -12.28 -1.41 8.81
C GLU A 130 -11.40 -2.64 8.54
N LEU A 131 -11.99 -3.84 8.55
CA LEU A 131 -11.25 -5.08 8.31
C LEU A 131 -10.70 -5.16 6.88
N ILE A 132 -11.45 -4.69 5.89
CA ILE A 132 -10.98 -4.59 4.49
C ILE A 132 -9.76 -3.67 4.43
N TRP A 133 -9.82 -2.54 5.13
CA TRP A 133 -8.72 -1.59 5.18
C TRP A 133 -7.46 -2.16 5.86
N ILE A 134 -7.62 -2.89 6.96
CA ILE A 134 -6.51 -3.57 7.64
C ILE A 134 -5.86 -4.59 6.70
N PHE A 135 -6.65 -5.44 6.02
CA PHE A 135 -6.11 -6.35 5.00
C PHE A 135 -5.41 -5.58 3.88
N GLY A 136 -5.97 -4.46 3.42
CA GLY A 136 -5.33 -3.59 2.43
C GLY A 136 -3.98 -3.04 2.90
N CYS A 137 -3.86 -2.63 4.16
CA CYS A 137 -2.60 -2.17 4.73
C CYS A 137 -1.57 -3.29 4.88
N LEU A 138 -2.00 -4.51 5.24
CA LEU A 138 -1.13 -5.69 5.27
C LEU A 138 -0.66 -6.08 3.86
N ILE A 139 -1.54 -6.01 2.85
CA ILE A 139 -1.18 -6.21 1.44
C ILE A 139 -0.16 -5.17 1.02
N PHE A 140 -0.35 -3.89 1.38
CA PHE A 140 0.59 -2.83 1.05
C PHE A 140 1.97 -3.08 1.68
N LEU A 141 2.03 -3.46 2.97
CA LEU A 141 3.29 -3.82 3.62
C LEU A 141 3.97 -5.02 2.94
N SER A 142 3.22 -6.07 2.63
CA SER A 142 3.73 -7.24 1.91
C SER A 142 4.22 -6.87 0.51
N LEU A 143 3.54 -5.97 -0.20
CA LEU A 143 3.96 -5.49 -1.52
C LEU A 143 5.25 -4.66 -1.44
N MET A 144 5.40 -3.82 -0.41
CA MET A 144 6.66 -3.12 -0.14
C MET A 144 7.80 -4.10 0.12
N ALA A 145 7.58 -5.13 0.94
CA ALA A 145 8.58 -6.18 1.17
C ALA A 145 8.91 -6.94 -0.12
N GLU A 146 7.90 -7.33 -0.90
CA GLU A 146 8.03 -8.06 -2.16
C GLU A 146 8.89 -7.29 -3.17
N ALA A 147 8.60 -6.01 -3.37
CA ALA A 147 9.35 -5.18 -4.30
C ALA A 147 10.79 -4.94 -3.83
N PHE A 148 11.03 -4.81 -2.52
CA PHE A 148 12.37 -4.72 -1.97
C PHE A 148 13.19 -5.98 -2.24
N PHE A 149 12.64 -7.16 -1.94
CA PHE A 149 13.34 -8.42 -2.16
C PHE A 149 13.60 -8.68 -3.65
N GLY A 150 12.64 -8.39 -4.53
CA GLY A 150 12.80 -8.50 -5.98
C GLY A 150 13.84 -7.54 -6.54
N TYR A 151 13.89 -6.29 -6.04
CA TYR A 151 14.85 -5.28 -6.50
C TYR A 151 16.31 -5.62 -6.15
N LEU A 152 16.54 -6.50 -5.17
CA LEU A 152 17.86 -6.98 -4.80
C LEU A 152 18.40 -8.03 -5.80
N LEU A 153 17.53 -8.81 -6.44
CA LEU A 153 17.92 -10.00 -7.21
C LEU A 153 18.83 -9.74 -8.43
N PRO A 154 18.71 -8.61 -9.16
CA PRO A 154 19.64 -8.31 -10.26
C PRO A 154 21.09 -8.17 -9.80
N TRP A 155 21.34 -7.94 -8.50
CA TRP A 155 22.67 -7.84 -7.91
C TRP A 155 23.56 -6.77 -8.57
N GLY A 156 22.94 -5.66 -8.97
CA GLY A 156 23.63 -4.44 -9.39
C GLY A 156 24.00 -3.51 -8.23
N GLN A 157 24.59 -2.35 -8.51
CA GLN A 157 25.00 -1.41 -7.46
C GLN A 157 23.83 -0.95 -6.57
N MET A 158 22.69 -0.60 -7.17
CA MET A 158 21.52 -0.16 -6.38
C MET A 158 20.90 -1.31 -5.58
N SER A 159 20.94 -2.51 -6.14
CA SER A 159 20.51 -3.74 -5.46
C SER A 159 21.30 -3.96 -4.17
N PHE A 160 22.63 -3.99 -4.27
CA PHE A 160 23.53 -4.27 -3.13
C PHE A 160 23.49 -3.16 -2.08
N TRP A 161 23.67 -1.91 -2.49
CA TRP A 161 23.73 -0.80 -1.53
C TRP A 161 22.35 -0.47 -0.94
N GLY A 162 21.27 -0.64 -1.71
CA GLY A 162 19.90 -0.56 -1.21
C GLY A 162 19.64 -1.59 -0.12
N ALA A 163 20.05 -2.85 -0.34
CA ALA A 163 19.97 -3.90 0.67
C ALA A 163 20.76 -3.56 1.93
N GLN A 164 22.00 -3.10 1.76
CA GLN A 164 22.86 -2.69 2.87
C GLN A 164 22.19 -1.61 3.72
N VAL A 165 21.61 -0.57 3.08
CA VAL A 165 20.90 0.51 3.78
C VAL A 165 19.68 -0.02 4.52
N ILE A 166 18.79 -0.76 3.85
CA ILE A 166 17.54 -1.24 4.44
C ILE A 166 17.80 -2.19 5.62
N VAL A 167 18.72 -3.15 5.50
CA VAL A 167 19.03 -4.05 6.62
C VAL A 167 19.68 -3.26 7.77
N ASN A 168 20.48 -2.23 7.48
CA ASN A 168 21.07 -1.36 8.50
C ASN A 168 20.06 -0.43 9.18
N LEU A 169 18.80 -0.35 8.72
CA LEU A 169 17.74 0.32 9.46
C LEU A 169 17.38 -0.45 10.73
N PHE A 170 17.40 -1.78 10.68
CA PHE A 170 17.13 -2.63 11.85
C PHE A 170 18.22 -2.51 12.91
N SER A 171 19.45 -2.17 12.53
CA SER A 171 20.53 -1.93 13.49
C SER A 171 20.34 -0.66 14.33
N ALA A 172 19.40 0.21 13.95
CA ALA A 172 19.06 1.38 14.74
C ALA A 172 18.23 1.05 15.99
N ILE A 173 17.65 -0.16 16.09
CA ILE A 173 16.85 -0.56 17.25
C ILE A 173 17.78 -0.70 18.48
N PRO A 174 17.53 0.02 19.58
CA PRO A 174 18.35 -0.08 20.78
C PRO A 174 18.43 -1.53 21.30
N TYR A 175 19.59 -1.90 21.84
CA TYR A 175 19.90 -3.21 22.45
C TYR A 175 19.98 -4.38 21.47
N ILE A 176 18.93 -4.65 20.69
CA ILE A 176 18.84 -5.84 19.82
C ILE A 176 19.22 -5.59 18.36
N GLY A 177 19.37 -4.32 17.96
CA GLY A 177 19.51 -3.94 16.56
C GLY A 177 20.70 -4.57 15.84
N PRO A 178 21.94 -4.50 16.37
CA PRO A 178 23.10 -5.08 15.72
C PRO A 178 22.94 -6.58 15.42
N ASP A 179 22.52 -7.36 16.42
CA ASP A 179 22.31 -8.80 16.29
C ASP A 179 21.17 -9.12 15.32
N LEU A 180 20.08 -8.35 15.38
CA LEU A 180 18.95 -8.48 14.46
C LEU A 180 19.38 -8.21 13.01
N ALA A 181 20.22 -7.20 12.77
CA ALA A 181 20.69 -6.87 11.42
C ALA A 181 21.63 -7.94 10.85
N VAL A 182 22.47 -8.56 11.69
CA VAL A 182 23.29 -9.73 11.31
C VAL A 182 22.39 -10.93 11.03
N TRP A 183 21.41 -11.20 11.89
CA TRP A 183 20.47 -12.31 11.72
C TRP A 183 19.62 -12.17 10.45
N ILE A 184 19.17 -10.96 10.09
CA ILE A 184 18.38 -10.71 8.87
C ILE A 184 19.22 -11.00 7.61
N ARG A 185 20.46 -10.50 7.53
CA ARG A 185 21.30 -10.67 6.34
C ARG A 185 22.01 -12.04 6.28
N GLY A 186 22.22 -12.68 7.43
CA GLY A 186 22.82 -14.01 7.55
C GLY A 186 24.34 -14.05 7.58
N ASP A 187 24.99 -12.89 7.66
CA ASP A 187 26.45 -12.73 7.65
C ASP A 187 26.79 -11.35 8.25
N TYR A 188 28.07 -11.01 8.42
CA TYR A 188 28.51 -9.72 8.94
C TYR A 188 28.32 -8.57 7.93
N VAL A 189 28.23 -8.89 6.64
CA VAL A 189 27.99 -7.95 5.55
C VAL A 189 26.88 -8.47 4.64
N VAL A 190 26.36 -7.65 3.72
CA VAL A 190 25.52 -8.18 2.64
C VAL A 190 26.39 -9.07 1.75
N SER A 191 25.99 -10.34 1.61
CA SER A 191 26.76 -11.37 0.90
C SER A 191 25.84 -12.31 0.13
N ASP A 192 26.41 -13.39 -0.43
CA ASP A 192 25.67 -14.45 -1.12
C ASP A 192 24.53 -15.04 -0.26
N VAL A 193 24.79 -15.24 1.03
CA VAL A 193 23.78 -15.73 1.99
C VAL A 193 22.58 -14.78 2.06
N THR A 194 22.81 -13.47 2.01
CA THR A 194 21.74 -12.47 1.99
C THR A 194 20.89 -12.60 0.73
N LEU A 195 21.55 -12.70 -0.43
CA LEU A 195 20.89 -12.85 -1.72
C LEU A 195 20.00 -14.09 -1.75
N ASN A 196 20.54 -15.24 -1.34
CA ASN A 196 19.82 -16.50 -1.38
C ASN A 196 18.57 -16.51 -0.49
N ARG A 197 18.68 -15.94 0.73
CA ARG A 197 17.53 -15.79 1.64
C ARG A 197 16.47 -14.86 1.07
N PHE A 198 16.88 -13.74 0.49
CA PHE A 198 15.95 -12.75 -0.04
C PHE A 198 15.26 -13.25 -1.32
N PHE A 199 15.96 -14.07 -2.12
CA PHE A 199 15.34 -14.84 -3.19
C PHE A 199 14.22 -15.75 -2.68
N ALA A 200 14.43 -16.49 -1.58
CA ALA A 200 13.39 -17.34 -1.00
C ALA A 200 12.17 -16.52 -0.50
N PHE A 201 12.40 -15.34 0.08
CA PHE A 201 11.31 -14.44 0.47
C PHE A 201 10.52 -13.93 -0.73
N HIS A 202 11.21 -13.48 -1.79
CA HIS A 202 10.60 -12.93 -2.99
C HIS A 202 9.82 -13.97 -3.78
N VAL A 203 10.36 -15.18 -3.96
CA VAL A 203 9.75 -16.17 -4.87
C VAL A 203 8.68 -17.00 -4.17
N ILE A 204 8.81 -17.24 -2.86
CA ILE A 204 7.95 -18.19 -2.14
C ILE A 204 7.12 -17.48 -1.08
N ALA A 205 7.78 -16.95 -0.04
CA ALA A 205 7.08 -16.60 1.19
C ALA A 205 6.09 -15.43 1.00
N ILE A 206 6.53 -14.35 0.38
CA ILE A 206 5.73 -13.13 0.25
C ILE A 206 4.64 -13.26 -0.82
N PRO A 207 4.86 -13.87 -2.01
CA PRO A 207 3.77 -14.13 -2.95
C PRO A 207 2.64 -14.99 -2.38
N LEU A 208 2.98 -16.06 -1.64
CA LEU A 208 1.97 -16.91 -0.99
C LEU A 208 1.17 -16.12 0.06
N LEU A 209 1.85 -15.28 0.85
CA LEU A 209 1.20 -14.38 1.79
C LEU A 209 0.28 -13.37 1.07
N LEU A 210 0.73 -12.77 -0.03
CA LEU A 210 -0.06 -11.83 -0.83
C LEU A 210 -1.32 -12.49 -1.39
N ILE A 211 -1.24 -13.70 -1.93
CA ILE A 211 -2.41 -14.44 -2.42
C ILE A 211 -3.43 -14.67 -1.28
N GLY A 212 -2.97 -15.12 -0.11
CA GLY A 212 -3.83 -15.33 1.05
C GLY A 212 -4.48 -14.04 1.56
N LEU A 213 -3.72 -12.94 1.63
CA LEU A 213 -4.23 -11.63 2.04
C LEU A 213 -5.22 -11.04 1.03
N VAL A 214 -4.95 -11.15 -0.27
CA VAL A 214 -5.86 -10.68 -1.33
C VAL A 214 -7.16 -11.49 -1.31
N GLY A 215 -7.09 -12.82 -1.14
CA GLY A 215 -8.27 -13.65 -0.94
C GLY A 215 -9.09 -13.19 0.26
N SER A 216 -8.44 -12.96 1.40
CA SER A 216 -9.09 -12.45 2.63
C SER A 216 -9.70 -11.07 2.43
N HIS A 217 -9.02 -10.20 1.68
CA HIS A 217 -9.50 -8.85 1.34
C HIS A 217 -10.77 -8.89 0.48
N ILE A 218 -10.83 -9.77 -0.53
CA ILE A 218 -12.01 -9.96 -1.38
C ILE A 218 -13.17 -10.58 -0.60
N ILE A 219 -12.91 -11.57 0.26
CA ILE A 219 -13.94 -12.18 1.12
C ILE A 219 -14.54 -11.13 2.05
N ALA A 220 -13.71 -10.32 2.71
CA ALA A 220 -14.18 -9.23 3.56
C ALA A 220 -14.98 -8.18 2.76
N LEU A 221 -14.55 -7.85 1.54
CA LEU A 221 -15.29 -6.99 0.62
C LEU A 221 -16.67 -7.55 0.29
N HIS A 222 -16.77 -8.83 -0.03
CA HIS A 222 -18.05 -9.44 -0.42
C HIS A 222 -19.03 -9.50 0.76
N GLN A 223 -18.52 -9.67 1.98
CA GLN A 223 -19.33 -9.69 3.19
C GLN A 223 -20.06 -8.35 3.41
N VAL A 224 -19.36 -7.21 3.38
CA VAL A 224 -19.96 -5.90 3.67
C VAL A 224 -20.37 -5.11 2.42
N GLY A 225 -19.86 -5.48 1.24
CA GLY A 225 -20.13 -4.86 -0.05
C GLY A 225 -19.26 -3.64 -0.36
N SER A 226 -19.09 -3.38 -1.65
CA SER A 226 -18.37 -2.22 -2.17
C SER A 226 -18.96 -0.90 -1.66
N ASN A 227 -18.08 0.01 -1.25
CA ASN A 227 -18.45 1.42 -1.07
C ASN A 227 -18.76 2.04 -2.45
N ASN A 228 -19.27 3.27 -2.46
CA ASN A 228 -19.52 4.03 -3.68
C ASN A 228 -19.17 5.50 -3.49
N PRO A 229 -19.12 6.30 -4.59
CA PRO A 229 -18.77 7.71 -4.50
C PRO A 229 -19.69 8.54 -3.61
N ASP A 230 -20.92 8.08 -3.31
CA ASP A 230 -21.83 8.79 -2.43
C ASP A 230 -21.74 8.30 -0.96
N GLY A 231 -21.09 7.16 -0.70
CA GLY A 231 -20.95 6.61 0.65
C GLY A 231 -22.23 6.02 1.25
N VAL A 232 -23.22 5.70 0.40
CA VAL A 232 -24.53 5.12 0.79
C VAL A 232 -24.44 3.59 0.84
N GLU A 233 -24.96 2.95 1.87
CA GLU A 233 -24.96 1.48 1.99
C GLU A 233 -26.12 0.85 1.22
N ILE A 234 -25.83 0.28 0.04
CA ILE A 234 -26.88 -0.31 -0.81
C ILE A 234 -27.51 -1.56 -0.21
N LYS A 235 -26.79 -2.29 0.65
CA LYS A 235 -27.26 -3.53 1.28
C LYS A 235 -28.36 -3.28 2.31
N ASP A 236 -28.48 -2.05 2.81
CA ASP A 236 -29.51 -1.67 3.78
C ASP A 236 -30.86 -1.41 3.11
N ASN A 237 -30.88 -1.17 1.79
CA ASN A 237 -32.10 -0.87 1.03
C ASN A 237 -32.35 -1.91 -0.07
N LYS A 238 -33.05 -2.99 0.31
CA LYS A 238 -33.39 -4.12 -0.56
C LYS A 238 -34.84 -4.07 -1.04
N ASP A 239 -35.11 -4.69 -2.17
CA ASP A 239 -36.47 -4.93 -2.66
C ASP A 239 -37.09 -6.19 -2.01
N GLY A 240 -38.33 -6.53 -2.40
CA GLY A 240 -39.04 -7.71 -1.88
C GLY A 240 -38.39 -9.05 -2.22
N ARG A 241 -37.36 -9.08 -3.08
CA ARG A 241 -36.58 -10.27 -3.45
C ARG A 241 -35.22 -10.32 -2.73
N GLY A 242 -34.95 -9.37 -1.84
CA GLY A 242 -33.67 -9.28 -1.13
C GLY A 242 -32.53 -8.64 -1.95
N ILE A 243 -32.83 -8.09 -3.12
CA ILE A 243 -31.85 -7.48 -4.03
C ILE A 243 -31.69 -5.99 -3.67
N PRO A 244 -30.46 -5.46 -3.55
CA PRO A 244 -30.24 -4.03 -3.35
C PRO A 244 -30.89 -3.19 -4.45
N ARG A 245 -31.77 -2.24 -4.10
CA ARG A 245 -32.48 -1.40 -5.08
C ARG A 245 -31.52 -0.53 -5.91
N ASP A 246 -30.40 -0.17 -5.31
CA ASP A 246 -29.32 0.61 -5.91
C ASP A 246 -28.15 -0.25 -6.40
N GLY A 247 -28.33 -1.57 -6.43
CA GLY A 247 -27.36 -2.52 -6.95
C GLY A 247 -27.67 -2.96 -8.39
N VAL A 248 -26.62 -3.30 -9.13
CA VAL A 248 -26.66 -4.09 -10.37
C VAL A 248 -25.79 -5.32 -10.20
N ALA A 249 -26.15 -6.41 -10.88
CA ALA A 249 -25.30 -7.59 -10.93
C ALA A 249 -23.90 -7.19 -11.45
N PHE A 250 -22.85 -7.74 -10.83
CA PHE A 250 -21.49 -7.41 -11.20
C PHE A 250 -21.17 -7.88 -12.62
N HIS A 251 -21.57 -9.11 -12.97
CA HIS A 251 -21.57 -9.56 -14.36
C HIS A 251 -22.95 -9.33 -15.02
N PRO A 252 -23.02 -8.80 -16.26
CA PRO A 252 -21.89 -8.39 -17.10
C PRO A 252 -21.44 -6.94 -16.89
N TYR A 253 -22.22 -6.11 -16.20
CA TYR A 253 -22.05 -4.65 -16.17
C TYR A 253 -20.64 -4.21 -15.74
N TYR A 254 -20.20 -4.63 -14.55
CA TYR A 254 -18.87 -4.28 -14.05
C TYR A 254 -17.76 -5.12 -14.64
N THR A 255 -18.04 -6.32 -15.14
CA THR A 255 -17.05 -7.07 -15.94
C THR A 255 -16.69 -6.31 -17.22
N VAL A 256 -17.67 -5.81 -17.97
CA VAL A 256 -17.44 -5.04 -19.20
C VAL A 256 -16.81 -3.69 -18.91
N HIS A 257 -17.28 -2.99 -17.87
CA HIS A 257 -16.65 -1.77 -17.36
C HIS A 257 -15.17 -2.02 -17.09
N ASP A 258 -14.83 -3.01 -16.26
CA ASP A 258 -13.45 -3.29 -15.87
C ASP A 258 -12.58 -3.75 -17.05
N LEU A 259 -13.14 -4.46 -18.04
CA LEU A 259 -12.44 -4.80 -19.28
C LEU A 259 -12.09 -3.55 -20.11
N PHE A 260 -12.93 -2.53 -20.13
CA PHE A 260 -12.61 -1.25 -20.76
C PHE A 260 -11.44 -0.56 -20.04
N GLY A 261 -11.52 -0.44 -18.71
CA GLY A 261 -10.44 0.12 -17.90
C GLY A 261 -9.11 -0.65 -18.06
N LEU A 262 -9.20 -1.99 -18.12
CA LEU A 262 -8.07 -2.88 -18.37
C LEU A 262 -7.45 -2.65 -19.75
N SER A 263 -8.26 -2.52 -20.81
CA SER A 263 -7.77 -2.27 -22.16
C SER A 263 -6.95 -0.98 -22.25
N VAL A 264 -7.43 0.10 -21.62
CA VAL A 264 -6.70 1.37 -21.55
C VAL A 264 -5.42 1.24 -20.73
N PHE A 265 -5.50 0.57 -19.57
CA PHE A 265 -4.31 0.30 -18.75
C PHE A 265 -3.25 -0.48 -19.51
N LEU A 266 -3.61 -1.58 -20.19
CA LEU A 266 -2.68 -2.40 -20.96
C LEU A 266 -2.08 -1.65 -22.14
N MET A 267 -2.84 -0.77 -22.79
CA MET A 267 -2.30 0.09 -23.85
C MET A 267 -1.18 0.99 -23.34
N ILE A 268 -1.40 1.66 -22.19
CA ILE A 268 -0.38 2.51 -21.55
C ILE A 268 0.79 1.68 -21.04
N PHE A 269 0.50 0.56 -20.37
CA PHE A 269 1.52 -0.34 -19.82
C PHE A 269 2.44 -0.89 -20.91
N CYS A 270 1.87 -1.39 -22.01
CA CYS A 270 2.63 -1.82 -23.17
C CYS A 270 3.43 -0.67 -23.79
N ALA A 271 2.85 0.53 -23.93
CA ALA A 271 3.59 1.68 -24.44
C ALA A 271 4.84 1.98 -23.59
N VAL A 272 4.74 1.89 -22.26
CA VAL A 272 5.90 2.05 -21.38
C VAL A 272 6.90 0.90 -21.55
N VAL A 273 6.44 -0.36 -21.54
CA VAL A 273 7.30 -1.54 -21.69
C VAL A 273 8.12 -1.49 -23.00
N PHE A 274 7.47 -1.14 -24.12
CA PHE A 274 8.10 -1.18 -25.44
C PHE A 274 8.92 0.07 -25.76
N PHE A 275 8.50 1.26 -25.31
CA PHE A 275 9.10 2.51 -25.75
C PHE A 275 9.89 3.25 -24.66
N ALA A 276 9.62 2.99 -23.37
CA ALA A 276 10.27 3.69 -22.27
C ALA A 276 10.42 2.85 -20.99
N PRO A 277 10.98 1.62 -21.04
CA PRO A 277 10.97 0.69 -19.90
C PRO A 277 11.77 1.17 -18.69
N GLN A 278 12.74 2.05 -18.89
CA GLN A 278 13.52 2.67 -17.81
C GLN A 278 12.87 3.96 -17.28
N PHE A 279 11.96 4.55 -18.05
CA PHE A 279 11.28 5.82 -17.78
C PHE A 279 12.22 6.93 -17.28
N GLY A 280 13.32 7.17 -18.02
CA GLY A 280 14.32 8.18 -17.65
C GLY A 280 15.12 7.86 -16.38
N GLY A 281 15.15 6.59 -15.95
CA GLY A 281 15.84 6.15 -14.75
C GLY A 281 14.95 6.06 -13.50
N TYR A 282 13.67 6.44 -13.59
CA TYR A 282 12.74 6.36 -12.46
C TYR A 282 12.28 4.92 -12.17
N PHE A 283 12.10 4.11 -13.22
CA PHE A 283 11.64 2.72 -13.07
C PHE A 283 12.79 1.74 -12.94
N LEU A 284 13.90 2.02 -13.63
CA LEU A 284 15.14 1.26 -13.58
C LEU A 284 16.32 2.22 -13.59
N GLU A 285 17.01 2.30 -12.46
CA GLU A 285 18.12 3.22 -12.26
C GLU A 285 19.36 2.75 -13.04
N HIS A 286 20.02 3.68 -13.73
CA HIS A 286 21.21 3.41 -14.54
C HIS A 286 22.31 2.66 -13.77
N ASN A 287 22.52 3.00 -12.50
CA ASN A 287 23.52 2.36 -11.65
C ASN A 287 23.20 0.87 -11.39
N ASN A 288 21.95 0.42 -11.52
CA ASN A 288 21.61 -0.99 -11.35
C ASN A 288 21.94 -1.86 -12.59
N PHE A 289 22.43 -1.24 -13.67
CA PHE A 289 23.06 -1.94 -14.80
C PHE A 289 24.59 -2.07 -14.64
N ILE A 290 25.13 -1.70 -13.47
CA ILE A 290 26.52 -1.91 -13.10
C ILE A 290 26.55 -3.02 -12.05
N PRO A 291 27.37 -4.07 -12.21
CA PRO A 291 27.50 -5.13 -11.20
C PRO A 291 27.83 -4.58 -9.82
N ALA A 292 27.30 -5.22 -8.77
CA ALA A 292 27.58 -4.83 -7.40
C ALA A 292 29.09 -4.81 -7.09
N ASN A 293 29.55 -3.73 -6.48
CA ASN A 293 30.90 -3.58 -5.95
C ASN A 293 30.81 -3.23 -4.46
N PRO A 294 31.09 -4.19 -3.55
CA PRO A 294 31.04 -3.97 -2.11
C PRO A 294 32.00 -2.89 -1.58
N LEU A 295 33.00 -2.50 -2.38
CA LEU A 295 34.03 -1.53 -2.01
C LEU A 295 33.78 -0.13 -2.60
N LYS A 296 32.75 0.03 -3.45
CA LYS A 296 32.46 1.32 -4.10
C LYS A 296 30.97 1.62 -4.12
N THR A 297 30.57 2.51 -3.22
CA THR A 297 29.23 3.12 -3.20
C THR A 297 29.09 4.16 -4.31
N PRO A 298 28.05 4.11 -5.17
CA PRO A 298 27.76 5.19 -6.12
C PRO A 298 27.59 6.55 -5.40
N PRO A 299 27.97 7.68 -6.02
CA PRO A 299 27.85 9.01 -5.40
C PRO A 299 26.42 9.40 -5.01
N HIS A 300 25.44 8.86 -5.73
CA HIS A 300 24.03 9.04 -5.44
C HIS A 300 23.35 7.68 -5.40
N ILE A 301 22.75 7.37 -4.26
CA ILE A 301 21.87 6.21 -4.04
C ILE A 301 20.55 6.76 -3.49
N ALA A 302 19.48 6.50 -4.24
CA ALA A 302 18.12 6.66 -3.78
C ALA A 302 17.40 5.31 -3.94
N PRO A 303 16.39 5.03 -3.11
CA PRO A 303 15.53 3.89 -3.35
C PRO A 303 14.65 4.14 -4.58
N VAL A 304 14.06 3.06 -5.08
CA VAL A 304 13.00 3.08 -6.10
C VAL A 304 11.90 4.10 -5.77
N TRP A 305 11.38 4.76 -6.80
CA TRP A 305 10.50 5.94 -6.68
C TRP A 305 9.28 5.72 -5.78
N TYR A 306 8.75 4.51 -5.71
CA TYR A 306 7.58 4.21 -4.88
C TYR A 306 7.92 4.11 -3.37
N PHE A 307 9.19 4.12 -2.97
CA PHE A 307 9.59 4.22 -1.56
C PHE A 307 10.10 5.61 -1.16
N THR A 308 10.37 6.48 -2.14
CA THR A 308 11.01 7.77 -1.89
C THR A 308 10.20 8.73 -1.02
N PRO A 309 8.84 8.69 -0.98
CA PRO A 309 8.10 9.52 -0.01
C PRO A 309 8.44 9.19 1.44
N PHE A 310 8.57 7.89 1.76
CA PHE A 310 8.91 7.44 3.11
C PHE A 310 10.40 7.62 3.41
N TYR A 311 11.26 7.42 2.42
CA TYR A 311 12.69 7.71 2.54
C TYR A 311 12.96 9.20 2.81
N SER A 312 12.20 10.11 2.20
CA SER A 312 12.26 11.54 2.51
C SER A 312 11.96 11.86 3.97
N ILE A 313 10.99 11.15 4.56
CA ILE A 313 10.66 11.29 5.99
C ILE A 313 11.82 10.78 6.86
N LEU A 314 12.43 9.64 6.49
CA LEU A 314 13.60 9.09 7.19
C LEU A 314 14.75 10.10 7.22
N ARG A 315 15.18 10.57 6.04
CA ARG A 315 16.35 11.46 5.90
C ARG A 315 16.11 12.86 6.45
N ALA A 316 14.87 13.32 6.52
CA ALA A 316 14.52 14.59 7.14
C ALA A 316 14.62 14.53 8.68
N THR A 317 14.71 13.34 9.26
CA THR A 317 14.85 13.14 10.70
C THR A 317 16.33 13.13 11.08
N THR A 318 16.86 14.31 11.39
CA THR A 318 18.24 14.53 11.84
C THR A 318 18.26 14.88 13.33
N SER A 319 19.44 15.00 13.94
CA SER A 319 19.57 15.48 15.33
C SER A 319 18.90 16.85 15.53
N ASN A 320 19.00 17.75 14.53
CA ASN A 320 18.32 19.04 14.58
C ASN A 320 16.79 18.87 14.60
N THR A 321 16.27 17.95 13.81
CA THR A 321 14.83 17.62 13.79
C THR A 321 14.36 17.05 15.13
N VAL A 322 15.15 16.15 15.73
CA VAL A 322 14.84 15.58 17.05
C VAL A 322 14.83 16.66 18.12
N HIS A 323 15.78 17.61 18.11
CA HIS A 323 15.78 18.75 19.03
C HIS A 323 14.53 19.63 18.84
N ILE A 324 14.08 19.84 17.61
CA ILE A 324 12.81 20.56 17.35
C ILE A 324 11.64 19.79 17.98
N TRP A 325 11.57 18.47 17.82
CA TRP A 325 10.51 17.65 18.42
C TRP A 325 10.55 17.69 19.95
N MET A 326 11.73 17.70 20.57
CA MET A 326 11.88 17.88 22.02
C MET A 326 11.26 19.22 22.47
N GLY A 327 11.53 20.31 21.75
CA GLY A 327 10.91 21.61 22.00
C GLY A 327 9.39 21.56 21.87
N VAL A 328 8.87 20.90 20.82
CA VAL A 328 7.42 20.71 20.62
C VAL A 328 6.80 19.90 21.77
N VAL A 329 7.47 18.83 22.23
CA VAL A 329 6.99 18.01 23.36
C VAL A 329 6.94 18.83 24.65
N VAL A 330 7.93 19.67 24.92
CA VAL A 330 7.92 20.58 26.07
C VAL A 330 6.73 21.54 25.99
N VAL A 331 6.55 22.24 24.86
CA VAL A 331 5.44 23.19 24.68
C VAL A 331 4.08 22.49 24.79
N ALA A 332 3.91 21.34 24.15
CA ALA A 332 2.68 20.56 24.20
C ALA A 332 2.37 20.07 25.63
N THR A 333 3.40 19.65 26.37
CA THR A 333 3.27 19.21 27.77
C THR A 333 2.86 20.38 28.65
N LEU A 334 3.54 21.53 28.54
CA LEU A 334 3.19 22.75 29.30
C LEU A 334 1.77 23.22 29.01
N PHE A 335 1.36 23.20 27.73
CA PHE A 335 -0.01 23.54 27.34
C PHE A 335 -1.04 22.56 27.91
N ALA A 336 -0.76 21.25 27.87
CA ALA A 336 -1.62 20.23 28.45
C ALA A 336 -1.75 20.38 29.97
N LEU A 337 -0.66 20.70 30.67
CA LEU A 337 -0.65 20.98 32.11
C LEU A 337 -1.49 22.23 32.43
N TRP A 338 -1.29 23.31 31.70
CA TRP A 338 -2.07 24.55 31.85
C TRP A 338 -3.58 24.29 31.65
N ARG A 339 -3.96 23.58 30.59
CA ARG A 339 -5.36 23.24 30.29
C ARG A 339 -5.99 22.31 31.32
N ASN A 340 -5.20 21.54 32.05
CA ASN A 340 -5.66 20.56 33.05
C ASN A 340 -5.26 20.91 34.50
N ARG A 341 -4.91 22.17 34.79
CA ARG A 341 -4.46 22.62 36.13
C ARG A 341 -5.41 22.29 37.29
N GLY A 342 -6.70 22.16 37.01
CA GLY A 342 -7.73 21.77 38.01
C GLY A 342 -7.97 20.26 38.14
N LYS A 343 -7.20 19.42 37.45
CA LYS A 343 -7.38 17.95 37.42
C LYS A 343 -6.04 17.25 37.68
N PRO A 344 -5.63 17.09 38.94
CA PRO A 344 -4.26 16.67 39.29
C PRO A 344 -3.88 15.33 38.66
N GLY A 345 -4.79 14.34 38.65
CA GLY A 345 -4.53 13.04 38.00
C GLY A 345 -4.18 13.16 36.52
N ARG A 346 -4.90 13.99 35.74
CA ARG A 346 -4.60 14.21 34.32
C ARG A 346 -3.30 15.00 34.13
N ALA A 347 -3.07 16.00 34.97
CA ALA A 347 -1.84 16.79 34.93
C ALA A 347 -0.60 15.90 35.17
N VAL A 348 -0.64 15.02 36.17
CA VAL A 348 0.43 14.04 36.41
C VAL A 348 0.62 13.12 35.20
N SER A 349 -0.45 12.59 34.60
CA SER A 349 -0.32 11.75 33.41
C SER A 349 0.36 12.48 32.24
N PHE A 350 0.03 13.76 31.99
CA PHE A 350 0.68 14.54 30.94
C PHE A 350 2.13 14.88 31.28
N ALA A 351 2.45 15.22 32.53
CA ALA A 351 3.82 15.46 32.97
C ALA A 351 4.69 14.21 32.79
N VAL A 352 4.21 13.05 33.24
CA VAL A 352 4.91 11.77 33.12
C VAL A 352 5.07 11.39 31.65
N GLY A 353 3.99 11.42 30.86
CA GLY A 353 4.05 11.07 29.44
C GLY A 353 4.96 12.00 28.63
N GLY A 354 4.86 13.30 28.86
CA GLY A 354 5.72 14.31 28.23
C GLY A 354 7.19 14.16 28.64
N GLY A 355 7.46 13.94 29.92
CA GLY A 355 8.80 13.72 30.46
C GLY A 355 9.45 12.43 29.92
N LEU A 356 8.70 11.33 29.85
CA LEU A 356 9.18 10.08 29.27
C LEU A 356 9.49 10.22 27.78
N LEU A 357 8.63 10.90 27.03
CA LEU A 357 8.84 11.13 25.60
C LEU A 357 10.05 12.05 25.36
N PHE A 358 10.21 13.11 26.16
CA PHE A 358 11.37 13.98 26.10
C PHE A 358 12.66 13.21 26.41
N TRP A 359 12.65 12.40 27.48
CA TRP A 359 13.79 11.56 27.85
C TRP A 359 14.14 10.57 26.74
N ALA A 360 13.15 9.92 26.12
CA ALA A 360 13.38 9.03 24.99
C ALA A 360 13.98 9.76 23.77
N LEU A 361 13.48 10.94 23.43
CA LEU A 361 14.02 11.76 22.35
C LEU A 361 15.47 12.22 22.62
N ALA A 362 15.79 12.50 23.89
CA ALA A 362 17.12 12.96 24.30
C ALA A 362 18.15 11.82 24.43
N SER A 363 17.70 10.60 24.74
CA SER A 363 18.58 9.46 25.04
C SER A 363 18.82 8.52 23.87
N VAL A 364 18.01 8.59 22.80
CA VAL A 364 18.09 7.69 21.65
C VAL A 364 18.50 8.46 20.39
N ASP A 365 19.42 7.88 19.63
CA ASP A 365 20.01 8.50 18.44
C ASP A 365 18.98 8.85 17.36
N ALA A 366 19.23 9.94 16.63
CA ALA A 366 18.36 10.41 15.55
C ALA A 366 18.16 9.37 14.43
N LYS A 367 19.13 8.48 14.20
CA LYS A 367 19.01 7.35 13.27
C LYS A 367 17.81 6.47 13.62
N PHE A 368 17.61 6.15 14.90
CA PHE A 368 16.45 5.36 15.34
C PHE A 368 15.15 6.12 15.09
N TRP A 369 15.10 7.40 15.44
CA TRP A 369 13.93 8.23 15.21
C TRP A 369 13.58 8.36 13.73
N GLY A 370 14.57 8.41 12.83
CA GLY A 370 14.32 8.36 11.39
C GLY A 370 13.66 7.06 10.94
N VAL A 371 14.07 5.91 11.50
CA VAL A 371 13.41 4.62 11.26
C VAL A 371 11.99 4.60 11.82
N VAL A 372 11.79 5.12 13.03
CA VAL A 372 10.46 5.25 13.66
C VAL A 372 9.54 6.13 12.83
N SER A 373 10.02 7.26 12.31
CA SER A 373 9.22 8.16 11.49
C SER A 373 8.91 7.56 10.12
N MET A 374 9.86 6.89 9.47
CA MET A 374 9.59 6.19 8.22
C MET A 374 8.55 5.07 8.40
N GLY A 375 8.77 4.19 9.38
CA GLY A 375 7.85 3.11 9.69
C GLY A 375 6.49 3.63 10.16
N GLY A 376 6.49 4.64 11.02
CA GLY A 376 5.30 5.33 11.49
C GLY A 376 4.48 5.94 10.35
N ALA A 377 5.13 6.50 9.32
CA ALA A 377 4.44 7.02 8.15
C ALA A 377 3.72 5.93 7.35
N VAL A 378 4.23 4.69 7.32
CA VAL A 378 3.50 3.58 6.69
C VAL A 378 2.40 3.04 7.62
N ILE A 379 2.72 2.86 8.90
CA ILE A 379 1.82 2.25 9.89
C ILE A 379 0.64 3.15 10.23
N ILE A 380 0.76 4.48 10.11
CA ILE A 380 -0.33 5.41 10.42
C ILE A 380 -1.60 5.17 9.59
N PHE A 381 -1.45 4.59 8.39
CA PHE A 381 -2.58 4.22 7.55
C PHE A 381 -3.50 3.21 8.25
N PHE A 382 -2.97 2.27 9.05
CA PHE A 382 -3.81 1.32 9.81
C PHE A 382 -4.82 2.04 10.68
N PHE A 383 -4.45 3.21 11.23
CA PHE A 383 -5.28 3.93 12.19
C PHE A 383 -6.35 4.82 11.57
N LEU A 384 -6.38 4.97 10.23
CA LEU A 384 -7.36 5.82 9.53
C LEU A 384 -8.83 5.62 9.94
N PRO A 385 -9.34 4.38 10.09
CA PRO A 385 -10.73 4.16 10.54
C PRO A 385 -11.04 4.82 11.89
N TRP A 386 -10.03 4.95 12.74
CA TRP A 386 -10.18 5.54 14.07
C TRP A 386 -9.75 7.00 14.14
N LEU A 387 -8.92 7.48 13.21
CA LEU A 387 -8.52 8.88 13.11
C LEU A 387 -9.62 9.74 12.47
N ASP A 388 -10.30 9.25 11.43
CA ASP A 388 -11.34 10.04 10.77
C ASP A 388 -12.66 10.04 11.56
N LYS A 389 -12.98 11.20 12.15
CA LYS A 389 -14.19 11.44 12.92
C LYS A 389 -15.26 12.23 12.17
N SER A 390 -15.15 12.39 10.85
CA SER A 390 -16.17 13.05 10.03
C SER A 390 -17.56 12.43 10.22
N PRO A 391 -18.66 13.20 10.21
CA PRO A 391 -20.02 12.64 10.22
C PRO A 391 -20.38 11.92 8.91
N VAL A 392 -19.72 12.24 7.79
CA VAL A 392 -19.98 11.64 6.46
C VAL A 392 -18.76 10.88 5.93
N LYS A 393 -18.99 9.83 5.13
CA LYS A 393 -17.92 9.01 4.53
C LYS A 393 -17.27 9.72 3.35
N SER A 394 -18.03 10.00 2.30
CA SER A 394 -17.52 10.54 1.04
C SER A 394 -17.14 12.02 1.13
N ILE A 395 -16.00 12.39 0.53
CA ILE A 395 -15.56 13.78 0.36
C ILE A 395 -16.55 14.64 -0.44
N ARG A 396 -17.49 14.02 -1.19
CA ARG A 396 -18.51 14.75 -1.95
C ARG A 396 -19.40 15.60 -1.05
N TYR A 397 -19.66 15.13 0.18
CA TYR A 397 -20.55 15.76 1.15
C TYR A 397 -19.81 16.43 2.31
N ARG A 398 -18.48 16.45 2.27
CA ARG A 398 -17.66 17.22 3.21
C ARG A 398 -17.56 18.68 2.79
N PRO A 399 -17.24 19.59 3.73
CA PRO A 399 -16.90 20.98 3.42
C PRO A 399 -15.86 21.08 2.30
N THR A 400 -15.96 22.11 1.45
CA THR A 400 -15.08 22.27 0.28
C THR A 400 -13.60 22.37 0.66
N TRP A 401 -13.28 22.97 1.80
CA TRP A 401 -11.91 23.07 2.29
C TRP A 401 -11.29 21.71 2.65
N HIS A 402 -12.09 20.67 2.95
CA HIS A 402 -11.56 19.31 3.12
C HIS A 402 -10.91 18.84 1.82
N ARG A 403 -11.50 19.15 0.66
CA ARG A 403 -10.91 18.82 -0.65
C ARG A 403 -9.52 19.45 -0.78
N ALA A 404 -9.36 20.71 -0.35
CA ALA A 404 -8.05 21.34 -0.33
C ALA A 404 -7.06 20.59 0.57
N VAL A 405 -7.47 20.14 1.76
CA VAL A 405 -6.62 19.33 2.66
C VAL A 405 -6.16 18.02 2.02
N TYR A 406 -7.09 17.25 1.41
CA TYR A 406 -6.72 16.01 0.70
C TYR A 406 -5.84 16.27 -0.52
N THR A 407 -6.10 17.34 -1.28
CA THR A 407 -5.26 17.74 -2.43
C THR A 407 -3.86 18.15 -1.97
N LEU A 408 -3.76 18.95 -0.90
CA LEU A 408 -2.47 19.33 -0.31
C LEU A 408 -1.72 18.11 0.21
N PHE A 409 -2.40 17.14 0.82
CA PHE A 409 -1.79 15.88 1.23
C PHE A 409 -1.24 15.08 0.03
N ALA A 410 -2.00 14.99 -1.06
CA ALA A 410 -1.55 14.30 -2.27
C ALA A 410 -0.33 15.00 -2.90
N ILE A 411 -0.36 16.33 -3.02
CA ILE A 411 0.79 17.13 -3.49
C ILE A 411 1.99 16.92 -2.56
N ASN A 412 1.78 16.98 -1.25
CA ASN A 412 2.81 16.76 -0.25
C ASN A 412 3.49 15.39 -0.40
N PHE A 413 2.71 14.33 -0.65
CA PHE A 413 3.23 12.99 -0.90
C PHE A 413 4.08 12.92 -2.17
N VAL A 414 3.64 13.58 -3.26
CA VAL A 414 4.41 13.66 -4.51
C VAL A 414 5.70 14.46 -4.33
N VAL A 415 5.67 15.57 -3.58
CA VAL A 415 6.86 16.39 -3.27
C VAL A 415 7.86 15.58 -2.44
N LEU A 416 7.41 14.85 -1.42
CA LEU A 416 8.25 13.91 -0.67
C LEU A 416 8.86 12.86 -1.61
N GLY A 417 8.07 12.32 -2.54
CA GLY A 417 8.55 11.36 -3.54
C GLY A 417 9.66 11.94 -4.42
N TYR A 418 9.46 13.13 -4.95
CA TYR A 418 10.44 13.81 -5.80
C TYR A 418 11.75 14.10 -5.04
N PHE A 419 11.68 14.74 -3.87
CA PHE A 419 12.88 15.07 -3.08
C PHE A 419 13.58 13.85 -2.48
N GLY A 420 12.89 12.71 -2.38
CA GLY A 420 13.51 11.46 -1.95
C GLY A 420 14.46 10.88 -3.00
N ILE A 421 14.25 11.23 -4.26
CA ILE A 421 15.16 10.90 -5.37
C ILE A 421 16.31 11.90 -5.43
N GLN A 422 16.11 13.16 -5.05
CA GLN A 422 17.14 14.19 -5.19
C GLN A 422 18.32 14.00 -4.21
N PRO A 423 19.55 14.39 -4.61
CA PRO A 423 20.70 14.42 -3.71
C PRO A 423 20.43 15.27 -2.45
N PRO A 424 21.09 14.97 -1.31
CA PRO A 424 21.01 15.83 -0.13
C PRO A 424 21.45 17.26 -0.41
N SER A 425 20.63 18.21 0.00
CA SER A 425 20.93 19.64 -0.02
C SER A 425 20.17 20.34 1.11
N PRO A 426 20.58 21.55 1.55
CA PRO A 426 19.84 22.32 2.55
C PRO A 426 18.38 22.58 2.15
N VAL A 427 18.13 22.83 0.86
CA VAL A 427 16.78 23.03 0.32
C VAL A 427 15.97 21.74 0.39
N ALA A 428 16.52 20.61 -0.07
CA ALA A 428 15.84 19.32 0.00
C ALA A 428 15.51 18.92 1.44
N TYR A 429 16.42 19.20 2.38
CA TYR A 429 16.19 18.98 3.80
C TYR A 429 15.03 19.83 4.34
N ALA A 430 15.04 21.14 4.10
CA ALA A 430 13.98 22.05 4.59
C ALA A 430 12.60 21.70 4.02
N VAL A 431 12.55 21.34 2.72
CA VAL A 431 11.31 20.90 2.08
C VAL A 431 10.84 19.57 2.65
N ALA A 432 11.72 18.55 2.74
CA ALA A 432 11.35 17.25 3.27
C ALA A 432 10.90 17.32 4.73
N LEU A 433 11.53 18.16 5.56
CA LEU A 433 11.10 18.42 6.94
C LEU A 433 9.69 19.04 6.99
N THR A 434 9.46 20.10 6.21
CA THR A 434 8.15 20.76 6.12
C THR A 434 7.08 19.76 5.67
N CYS A 435 7.38 18.98 4.62
CA CYS A 435 6.47 17.99 4.11
C CYS A 435 6.22 16.83 5.08
N THR A 436 7.21 16.45 5.89
CA THR A 436 7.06 15.46 6.96
C THR A 436 6.09 15.96 8.03
N LEU A 437 6.20 17.23 8.44
CA LEU A 437 5.27 17.86 9.37
C LEU A 437 3.85 17.92 8.81
N LEU A 438 3.69 18.28 7.53
CA LEU A 438 2.38 18.28 6.86
C LEU A 438 1.81 16.87 6.72
N TYR A 439 2.65 15.87 6.44
CA TYR A 439 2.25 14.47 6.32
C TYR A 439 1.67 13.97 7.64
N PHE A 440 2.41 14.07 8.75
CA PHE A 440 1.92 13.65 10.05
C PHE A 440 0.80 14.55 10.57
N GLY A 441 0.85 15.86 10.29
CA GLY A 441 -0.20 16.80 10.61
C GLY A 441 -1.55 16.42 9.99
N PHE A 442 -1.55 15.92 8.74
CA PHE A 442 -2.77 15.43 8.09
C PHE A 442 -3.47 14.35 8.94
N PHE A 443 -2.73 13.35 9.42
CA PHE A 443 -3.29 12.24 10.20
C PHE A 443 -3.52 12.59 11.67
N PHE A 444 -2.53 13.17 12.35
CA PHE A 444 -2.63 13.49 13.77
C PHE A 444 -3.68 14.55 14.04
N LEU A 445 -3.90 15.51 13.13
CA LEU A 445 -4.97 16.49 13.30
C LEU A 445 -6.32 16.02 12.75
N MET A 446 -6.36 14.88 12.03
CA MET A 446 -7.58 14.33 11.43
C MET A 446 -8.75 14.18 12.40
N PRO A 447 -8.54 13.70 13.65
CA PRO A 447 -9.63 13.62 14.60
C PRO A 447 -10.33 14.95 14.83
N TRP A 448 -9.65 16.10 14.67
CA TRP A 448 -10.24 17.41 14.85
C TRP A 448 -10.74 17.99 13.53
N TRP A 449 -9.86 18.13 12.54
CA TRP A 449 -10.21 18.86 11.32
C TRP A 449 -11.31 18.15 10.52
N SER A 450 -11.39 16.81 10.55
CA SER A 450 -12.40 16.10 9.79
C SER A 450 -13.83 16.25 10.32
N ARG A 451 -14.00 16.82 11.53
CA ARG A 451 -15.31 17.17 12.13
C ARG A 451 -15.75 18.61 11.86
N LEU A 452 -14.86 19.47 11.37
CA LEU A 452 -15.12 20.90 11.25
C LEU A 452 -15.79 21.27 9.92
N GLY A 453 -16.64 22.29 9.95
CA GLY A 453 -17.33 22.87 8.79
C GLY A 453 -18.76 22.39 8.61
N GLU A 454 -19.41 22.88 7.54
CA GLU A 454 -20.78 22.53 7.19
C GLU A 454 -20.83 21.34 6.21
N PHE A 455 -21.48 20.25 6.63
CA PHE A 455 -21.60 19.02 5.85
C PHE A 455 -22.88 19.04 5.03
N LYS A 456 -22.79 18.59 3.79
CA LYS A 456 -23.95 18.44 2.92
C LYS A 456 -24.73 17.17 3.32
N PRO A 457 -26.06 17.16 3.14
CA PRO A 457 -26.84 15.94 3.35
C PRO A 457 -26.39 14.85 2.37
N VAL A 458 -26.16 13.65 2.89
CA VAL A 458 -25.92 12.45 2.09
C VAL A 458 -27.27 11.98 1.53
N PRO A 459 -27.38 11.66 0.23
CA PRO A 459 -28.65 11.24 -0.36
C PRO A 459 -29.08 9.88 0.21
N GLN A 460 -30.40 9.64 0.26
CA GLN A 460 -30.96 8.35 0.73
C GLN A 460 -30.78 7.20 -0.28
N ARG A 461 -30.56 7.56 -1.56
CA ARG A 461 -30.36 6.65 -2.69
C ARG A 461 -29.15 7.11 -3.48
N LEU A 462 -28.55 6.22 -4.27
CA LEU A 462 -27.41 6.59 -5.10
C LEU A 462 -27.77 7.68 -6.11
N THR A 463 -26.89 8.67 -6.25
CA THR A 463 -26.91 9.61 -7.36
C THR A 463 -26.18 8.99 -8.53
N TYR A 464 -26.91 8.72 -9.61
CA TYR A 464 -26.40 8.04 -10.79
C TYR A 464 -27.03 8.62 -12.05
N LYS A 465 -26.21 8.71 -13.10
CA LYS A 465 -26.64 8.95 -14.47
C LYS A 465 -26.28 7.70 -15.27
N ALA A 466 -27.25 7.15 -16.01
CA ALA A 466 -26.98 6.02 -16.90
C ALA A 466 -25.83 6.36 -17.85
N HIS A 467 -24.89 5.43 -17.93
CA HIS A 467 -23.72 5.50 -18.79
C HIS A 467 -24.11 5.37 -20.26
#